data_AF-A0A9D8F8D1-F1
#
_entry.id   AF-A0A9D8F8D1-F1
#
_cell.length_a   1.000
_cell.length_b   1.000
_cell.length_c   1.000
_cell.angle_alpha   90.00
_cell.angle_beta   90.00
_cell.angle_gamma   90.00
#
_symmetry.space_group_name_H-M   'P 1'
#
loop_
_entity.id
_entity.type
_entity.pdbx_description
1 polymer ?
#
loop_
_entity_poly.entity_id
_entity_poly.type
_entity_poly.pdbx_seq_one_letter_code
_entity_poly.pdbx_strand_id
1 'polypeptide(L)'
;MMKNILITSILIIGLTVFSNAGLAQENDWEQEYVQALQQARIKTPGQYSGLGYPTNDTSALDNAIKNAMALSAPPGEVIKIAVDLGYSPYSVIKKVLSYGGEIELNQLCMYAGQSDINKQVLARAATDARLSTGLCNPIYSSEDIAQAQCLKDIGLGYTPVATAAPGRISAISAQPDPKPFSASSPI
;
A
#
# COMPACT_ATOMS: atom_id res chain seq x y z
N MET A 1 -58.14 24.08 48.77
CA MET A 1 -58.95 25.00 47.96
C MET A 1 -58.11 25.43 46.76
N MET A 2 -58.53 24.96 45.58
CA MET A 2 -57.91 25.20 44.28
C MET A 2 -58.17 26.63 43.80
N LYS A 3 -57.22 27.21 43.06
CA LYS A 3 -57.53 28.20 42.03
C LYS A 3 -56.51 28.11 40.92
N ASN A 4 -56.89 27.35 39.89
CA ASN A 4 -56.25 27.33 38.59
C ASN A 4 -56.45 28.70 37.92
N ILE A 5 -55.41 29.26 37.32
CA ILE A 5 -55.56 30.22 36.22
C ILE A 5 -54.67 29.70 35.08
N LEU A 6 -55.35 29.14 34.09
CA LEU A 6 -54.84 28.89 32.74
C LEU A 6 -54.74 30.24 32.03
N ILE A 7 -53.58 30.54 31.43
CA ILE A 7 -53.49 31.49 30.31
C ILE A 7 -52.79 30.75 29.17
N THR A 8 -53.62 30.32 28.23
CA THR A 8 -53.26 29.91 26.87
C THR A 8 -53.04 31.18 26.04
N SER A 9 -51.93 31.29 25.30
CA SER A 9 -51.86 31.87 23.93
C SER A 9 -50.40 32.02 23.45
N ILE A 10 -49.99 31.25 22.43
CA ILE A 10 -49.82 31.63 21.01
C ILE A 10 -48.33 31.92 20.64
N LEU A 11 -47.73 30.89 20.04
CA LEU A 11 -46.91 30.87 18.82
C LEU A 11 -46.21 32.18 18.36
N ILE A 12 -44.88 32.23 18.45
CA ILE A 12 -44.05 32.94 17.46
C ILE A 12 -42.97 31.98 16.95
N ILE A 13 -42.98 31.88 15.62
CA ILE A 13 -42.10 31.16 14.73
C ILE A 13 -40.72 31.82 14.71
N GLY A 14 -39.66 30.99 14.66
CA GLY A 14 -38.42 31.33 13.96
C GLY A 14 -37.37 32.10 14.75
N LEU A 15 -36.37 31.37 15.24
CA LEU A 15 -35.02 31.54 14.69
C LEU A 15 -34.24 30.27 15.03
N THR A 16 -34.18 29.37 14.05
CA THR A 16 -33.08 28.43 13.93
C THR A 16 -31.80 29.24 13.98
N VAL A 17 -31.13 29.22 15.13
CA VAL A 17 -29.70 29.50 15.16
C VAL A 17 -29.09 28.35 14.40
N PHE A 18 -28.94 28.54 13.10
CA PHE A 18 -27.97 27.85 12.28
C PHE A 18 -26.62 28.16 12.93
N SER A 19 -26.25 27.37 13.92
CA SER A 19 -24.85 27.19 14.25
C SER A 19 -24.23 26.67 12.96
N ASN A 20 -23.42 27.53 12.35
CA ASN A 20 -22.48 27.16 11.31
C ASN A 20 -21.63 25.98 11.80
N ALA A 21 -22.09 24.75 11.57
CA ALA A 21 -21.18 23.68 11.25
C ALA A 21 -21.09 23.73 9.73
N GLY A 22 -20.00 24.32 9.24
CA GLY A 22 -19.63 24.24 7.84
C GLY A 22 -19.83 22.82 7.37
N LEU A 23 -20.38 22.68 6.18
CA LEU A 23 -20.61 21.42 5.48
C LEU A 23 -19.39 20.52 5.68
N ALA A 24 -19.47 19.59 6.64
CA ALA A 24 -18.70 18.37 6.59
C ALA A 24 -19.28 17.66 5.38
N GLN A 25 -18.63 17.83 4.24
CA GLN A 25 -18.74 16.84 3.19
C GLN A 25 -18.22 15.56 3.84
N GLU A 26 -19.14 14.75 4.35
CA GLU A 26 -18.85 13.42 4.88
C GLU A 26 -18.01 12.73 3.80
N ASN A 27 -16.75 12.41 4.11
CA ASN A 27 -15.91 11.59 3.25
C ASN A 27 -16.49 10.18 3.29
N ASP A 28 -17.54 9.92 2.51
CA ASP A 28 -18.30 8.66 2.52
C ASP A 28 -17.37 7.44 2.38
N TRP A 29 -16.33 7.57 1.55
CA TRP A 29 -15.33 6.52 1.37
C TRP A 29 -14.51 6.24 2.64
N GLU A 30 -14.16 7.27 3.42
CA GLU A 30 -13.21 7.17 4.54
C GLU A 30 -13.84 6.43 5.71
N GLN A 31 -15.09 6.77 6.05
CA GLN A 31 -15.82 6.11 7.12
C GLN A 31 -16.04 4.63 6.81
N GLU A 32 -16.52 4.31 5.61
CA GLU A 32 -16.71 2.92 5.18
C GLU A 32 -15.39 2.15 5.16
N TYR A 33 -14.32 2.79 4.68
CA TYR A 33 -12.99 2.21 4.62
C TYR A 33 -12.44 1.86 6.02
N VAL A 34 -12.42 2.84 6.93
CA VAL A 34 -11.93 2.66 8.30
C VAL A 34 -12.75 1.59 9.03
N GLN A 35 -14.08 1.60 8.88
CA GLN A 35 -14.96 0.62 9.50
C GLN A 35 -14.66 -0.81 8.99
N ALA A 36 -14.50 -0.98 7.68
CA ALA A 36 -14.16 -2.27 7.09
C ALA A 36 -12.81 -2.82 7.60
N LEU A 37 -11.80 -1.96 7.69
CA LEU A 37 -10.48 -2.34 8.22
C LEU A 37 -10.54 -2.72 9.71
N GLN A 38 -11.25 -1.94 10.54
CA GLN A 38 -11.38 -2.24 11.96
C GLN A 38 -12.09 -3.57 12.22
N GLN A 39 -13.17 -3.87 11.48
CA GLN A 39 -13.87 -5.15 11.57
C GLN A 39 -12.98 -6.34 11.18
N ALA A 40 -12.06 -6.13 10.22
CA ALA A 40 -11.14 -7.16 9.75
C ALA A 40 -10.01 -7.46 10.75
N ARG A 41 -9.50 -6.44 11.45
CA ARG A 41 -8.46 -6.63 12.49
C ARG A 41 -8.90 -7.52 13.64
N ILE A 42 -10.18 -7.51 13.99
CA ILE A 42 -10.73 -8.36 15.07
C ILE A 42 -10.61 -9.86 14.74
N LYS A 43 -10.39 -10.22 13.46
CA LYS A 43 -10.48 -11.62 13.00
C LYS A 43 -9.14 -12.31 12.71
N THR A 44 -7.99 -11.61 12.71
CA THR A 44 -6.73 -12.23 12.20
C THR A 44 -5.52 -11.90 13.08
N PRO A 45 -4.93 -12.89 13.80
CA PRO A 45 -3.65 -12.73 14.49
C PRO A 45 -2.50 -12.58 13.49
N GLY A 46 -1.52 -11.73 13.82
CA GLY A 46 -0.41 -11.35 12.94
C GLY A 46 0.49 -12.51 12.53
N GLN A 47 0.41 -12.90 11.26
CA GLN A 47 1.48 -13.60 10.56
C GLN A 47 2.43 -12.53 9.98
N TYR A 48 3.73 -12.78 9.89
CA TYR A 48 4.73 -11.83 9.38
C TYR A 48 5.51 -12.46 8.22
N SER A 49 5.85 -11.69 7.17
CA SER A 49 6.72 -12.15 6.07
C SER A 49 8.11 -11.54 6.15
N GLY A 50 9.06 -12.09 5.38
CA GLY A 50 10.53 -11.92 5.48
C GLY A 50 11.12 -10.50 5.41
N LEU A 51 10.31 -9.45 5.41
CA LEU A 51 10.72 -8.06 5.67
C LEU A 51 10.21 -7.52 7.02
N GLY A 52 9.65 -8.37 7.89
CA GLY A 52 9.16 -8.00 9.22
C GLY A 52 7.77 -7.38 9.25
N TYR A 53 6.98 -7.45 8.16
CA TYR A 53 5.64 -6.84 8.10
C TYR A 53 4.52 -7.85 8.29
N PRO A 54 3.40 -7.46 8.93
CA PRO A 54 2.25 -8.35 9.13
C PRO A 54 1.62 -8.73 7.79
N THR A 55 1.51 -10.02 7.45
CA THR A 55 0.78 -10.53 6.29
C THR A 55 -0.73 -10.58 6.53
N ASN A 56 -1.31 -9.56 7.18
CA ASN A 56 -2.75 -9.43 7.37
C ASN A 56 -3.48 -9.04 6.06
N ASP A 57 -3.00 -9.61 4.95
CA ASP A 57 -3.56 -9.57 3.63
C ASP A 57 -4.85 -10.39 3.63
N THR A 58 -5.94 -9.73 4.01
CA THR A 58 -7.27 -10.34 4.14
C THR A 58 -8.13 -9.94 2.96
N SER A 59 -9.11 -10.77 2.62
CA SER A 59 -10.16 -10.39 1.67
C SER A 59 -10.88 -9.10 2.09
N ALA A 60 -10.90 -8.79 3.39
CA ALA A 60 -11.45 -7.55 3.89
C ALA A 60 -10.57 -6.32 3.58
N LEU A 61 -9.24 -6.42 3.72
CA LEU A 61 -8.31 -5.37 3.26
C LEU A 61 -8.47 -5.14 1.75
N ASP A 62 -8.52 -6.23 0.99
CA ASP A 62 -8.68 -6.20 -0.46
C ASP A 62 -9.95 -5.48 -0.90
N ASN A 63 -11.10 -5.88 -0.34
CA ASN A 63 -12.39 -5.28 -0.64
C ASN A 63 -12.45 -3.81 -0.18
N ALA A 64 -11.91 -3.49 0.99
CA ALA A 64 -11.90 -2.11 1.50
C ALA A 64 -11.12 -1.19 0.57
N ILE A 65 -9.91 -1.58 0.14
CA ILE A 65 -9.10 -0.79 -0.80
C ILE A 65 -9.80 -0.68 -2.15
N LYS A 66 -10.32 -1.80 -2.67
CA LYS A 66 -11.04 -1.82 -3.95
C LYS A 66 -12.23 -0.85 -3.95
N ASN A 67 -13.02 -0.84 -2.87
CA ASN A 67 -14.17 0.06 -2.73
C ASN A 67 -13.71 1.53 -2.61
N ALA A 68 -12.68 1.80 -1.80
CA ALA A 68 -12.14 3.16 -1.67
C ALA A 68 -11.66 3.71 -3.03
N MET A 69 -10.94 2.90 -3.82
CA MET A 69 -10.51 3.29 -5.16
C MET A 69 -11.69 3.49 -6.12
N ALA A 70 -12.74 2.66 -6.03
CA ALA A 70 -13.96 2.83 -6.82
C ALA A 70 -14.70 4.14 -6.49
N LEU A 71 -14.58 4.63 -5.26
CA LEU A 71 -15.08 5.92 -4.81
C LEU A 71 -14.10 7.09 -5.05
N SER A 72 -13.02 6.86 -5.81
CA SER A 72 -11.99 7.86 -6.12
C SER A 72 -11.31 8.44 -4.87
N ALA A 73 -11.15 7.62 -3.82
CA ALA A 73 -10.43 8.03 -2.62
C ALA A 73 -8.98 8.40 -2.93
N PRO A 74 -8.40 9.42 -2.28
CA PRO A 74 -6.99 9.79 -2.45
C PRO A 74 -6.07 8.60 -2.09
N PRO A 75 -5.27 8.08 -3.02
CA PRO A 75 -4.46 6.86 -2.80
C PRO A 75 -3.51 6.98 -1.61
N GLY A 76 -2.90 8.15 -1.41
CA GLY A 76 -1.99 8.41 -0.30
C GLY A 76 -2.67 8.33 1.08
N GLU A 77 -3.88 8.86 1.22
CA GLU A 77 -4.64 8.79 2.47
C GLU A 77 -5.10 7.37 2.76
N VAL A 78 -5.55 6.63 1.74
CA VAL A 78 -5.89 5.20 1.87
C VAL A 78 -4.67 4.40 2.37
N ILE A 79 -3.49 4.65 1.81
CA ILE A 79 -2.25 4.00 2.25
C ILE A 79 -1.96 4.33 3.71
N LYS A 80 -1.96 5.62 4.06
CA LYS A 80 -1.65 6.11 5.39
C LYS A 80 -2.57 5.50 6.45
N ILE A 81 -3.88 5.58 6.24
CA ILE A 81 -4.89 5.04 7.17
C ILE A 81 -4.67 3.54 7.43
N ALA A 82 -4.48 2.74 6.39
CA ALA A 82 -4.26 1.29 6.58
C ALA A 82 -2.94 0.99 7.29
N VAL A 83 -1.86 1.70 6.94
CA VAL A 83 -0.56 1.51 7.59
C VAL A 83 -0.61 1.93 9.07
N ASP A 84 -1.28 3.04 9.39
CA ASP A 84 -1.52 3.50 10.77
C ASP A 84 -2.36 2.48 11.57
N LEU A 85 -3.27 1.77 10.88
CA LEU A 85 -4.01 0.63 11.43
C LEU A 85 -3.19 -0.67 11.46
N GLY A 86 -1.89 -0.63 11.17
CA GLY A 86 -0.97 -1.76 11.30
C GLY A 86 -1.08 -2.80 10.19
N TYR A 87 -1.64 -2.45 9.03
CA TYR A 87 -1.55 -3.29 7.84
C TYR A 87 -0.17 -3.21 7.19
N SER A 88 0.23 -4.27 6.50
CA SER A 88 1.50 -4.29 5.76
C SER A 88 1.52 -3.19 4.69
N PRO A 89 2.50 -2.24 4.75
CA PRO A 89 2.66 -1.21 3.73
C PRO A 89 2.85 -1.82 2.34
N TYR A 90 3.55 -2.96 2.23
CA TYR A 90 3.74 -3.66 0.96
C TYR A 90 2.40 -4.05 0.34
N SER A 91 1.55 -4.74 1.10
CA SER A 91 0.24 -5.22 0.62
C SER A 91 -0.69 -4.07 0.29
N VAL A 92 -0.72 -3.04 1.14
CA VAL A 92 -1.57 -1.85 0.96
C VAL A 92 -1.18 -1.08 -0.30
N ILE A 93 0.09 -0.69 -0.44
CA ILE A 93 0.59 0.08 -1.59
C ILE A 93 0.33 -0.70 -2.88
N LYS A 94 0.69 -1.99 -2.90
CA LYS A 94 0.49 -2.83 -4.09
C LYS A 94 -0.98 -2.85 -4.52
N LYS A 95 -1.91 -3.06 -3.60
CA LYS A 95 -3.35 -3.12 -3.90
C LYS A 95 -3.92 -1.79 -4.36
N VAL A 96 -3.58 -0.70 -3.67
CA VAL A 96 -4.03 0.65 -4.02
C VAL A 96 -3.66 0.96 -5.47
N LEU A 97 -2.40 0.74 -5.83
CA LEU A 97 -1.92 0.90 -7.20
C LEU A 97 -2.63 -0.07 -8.16
N SER A 98 -2.72 -1.36 -7.80
CA SER A 98 -3.39 -2.39 -8.61
C SER A 98 -4.87 -2.13 -8.91
N TYR A 99 -5.57 -1.37 -8.06
CA TYR A 99 -6.96 -0.98 -8.25
C TYR A 99 -7.14 0.39 -8.92
N GLY A 100 -6.08 0.91 -9.54
CA GLY A 100 -6.15 2.15 -10.32
C GLY A 100 -5.96 3.41 -9.48
N GLY A 101 -5.37 3.29 -8.29
CA GLY A 101 -4.96 4.46 -7.50
C GLY A 101 -3.89 5.26 -8.25
N GLU A 102 -4.28 6.40 -8.80
CA GLU A 102 -3.39 7.31 -9.50
C GLU A 102 -2.61 8.16 -8.50
N ILE A 103 -1.32 7.86 -8.34
CA ILE A 103 -0.41 8.62 -7.51
C ILE A 103 0.96 8.65 -8.16
N GLU A 104 1.59 9.82 -8.20
CA GLU A 104 2.95 9.94 -8.71
C GLU A 104 3.95 9.30 -7.73
N LEU A 105 5.03 8.71 -8.26
CA LEU A 105 6.02 8.03 -7.42
C LEU A 105 6.68 8.97 -6.40
N ASN A 106 6.85 10.26 -6.73
CA ASN A 106 7.34 11.28 -5.80
C ASN A 106 6.36 11.56 -4.66
N GLN A 107 5.05 11.62 -4.96
CA GLN A 107 4.01 11.80 -3.94
C GLN A 107 3.94 10.56 -3.04
N LEU A 108 3.97 9.37 -3.63
CA LEU A 108 4.01 8.11 -2.89
C LEU A 108 5.20 8.06 -1.92
N CYS A 109 6.37 8.53 -2.36
CA CYS A 109 7.55 8.67 -1.51
C CYS A 109 7.38 9.67 -0.36
N MET A 110 6.68 10.77 -0.59
CA MET A 110 6.37 11.75 0.46
C MET A 110 5.50 11.11 1.55
N TYR A 111 4.46 10.37 1.17
CA TYR A 111 3.60 9.64 2.12
C TYR A 111 4.37 8.56 2.89
N ALA A 112 5.28 7.84 2.22
CA ALA A 112 6.12 6.86 2.88
C ALA A 112 7.03 7.49 3.94
N GLY A 113 7.58 8.67 3.68
CA GLY A 113 8.35 9.41 4.69
C GLY A 113 7.52 9.83 5.89
N GLN A 114 6.25 10.23 5.68
CA GLN A 114 5.35 10.61 6.76
C GLN A 114 4.87 9.42 7.60
N SER A 115 4.79 8.23 7.00
CA SER A 115 4.23 7.02 7.62
C SER A 115 5.32 6.01 8.02
N ASP A 116 6.59 6.44 8.07
CA ASP A 116 7.78 5.60 8.37
C ASP A 116 7.84 4.28 7.56
N ILE A 117 7.38 4.33 6.30
CA ILE A 117 7.42 3.18 5.41
C ILE A 117 8.82 3.05 4.84
N ASN A 118 9.41 1.87 4.98
CA ASN A 118 10.73 1.59 4.42
C ASN A 118 10.71 1.78 2.89
N LYS A 119 11.64 2.59 2.38
CA LYS A 119 11.75 2.89 0.95
C LYS A 119 11.92 1.65 0.05
N GLN A 120 12.55 0.59 0.55
CA GLN A 120 12.67 -0.68 -0.18
C GLN A 120 11.32 -1.38 -0.33
N VAL A 121 10.46 -1.30 0.68
CA VAL A 121 9.08 -1.83 0.64
C VAL A 121 8.26 -1.05 -0.36
N LEU A 122 8.35 0.28 -0.35
CA LEU A 122 7.69 1.13 -1.33
C LEU A 122 8.14 0.77 -2.74
N ALA A 123 9.44 0.74 -2.99
CA ALA A 123 9.98 0.43 -4.32
C ALA A 123 9.53 -0.95 -4.80
N ARG A 124 9.56 -1.95 -3.91
CA ARG A 124 9.13 -3.30 -4.22
C ARG A 124 7.63 -3.37 -4.50
N ALA A 125 6.80 -2.72 -3.68
CA ALA A 125 5.35 -2.68 -3.88
C ALA A 125 4.98 -1.98 -5.19
N ALA A 126 5.60 -0.84 -5.49
CA ALA A 126 5.42 -0.10 -6.73
C ALA A 126 5.86 -0.91 -7.96
N THR A 127 6.98 -1.63 -7.86
CA THR A 127 7.49 -2.51 -8.94
C THR A 127 6.59 -3.71 -9.16
N ASP A 128 6.06 -4.32 -8.09
CA ASP A 128 5.24 -5.52 -8.15
C ASP A 128 3.76 -5.20 -8.45
N ALA A 129 3.36 -3.93 -8.35
CA ALA A 129 2.02 -3.50 -8.68
C ALA A 129 1.77 -3.59 -10.19
N ARG A 130 0.63 -4.19 -10.53
CA ARG A 130 0.13 -4.38 -11.89
C ARG A 130 -1.35 -4.04 -11.87
N LEU A 131 -1.85 -3.44 -12.95
CA LEU A 131 -3.28 -3.15 -13.04
C LEU A 131 -4.07 -4.46 -12.97
N SER A 132 -5.11 -4.48 -12.13
CA SER A 132 -6.01 -5.63 -12.02
C SER A 132 -6.88 -5.83 -13.27
N THR A 133 -6.86 -4.88 -14.20
CA THR A 133 -7.63 -4.87 -15.46
C THR A 133 -7.10 -5.82 -16.53
N GLY A 134 -6.16 -6.70 -16.21
CA GLY A 134 -5.72 -7.80 -17.08
C GLY A 134 -4.66 -7.41 -18.12
N LEU A 135 -4.32 -6.12 -18.25
CA LEU A 135 -3.05 -5.73 -18.87
C LEU A 135 -1.95 -5.92 -17.85
N CYS A 136 -1.06 -6.90 -18.08
CA CYS A 136 0.14 -7.18 -17.28
C CYS A 136 1.19 -6.05 -17.31
N ASN A 137 0.75 -4.79 -17.50
CA ASN A 137 1.62 -3.64 -17.58
C ASN A 137 1.98 -3.18 -16.17
N PRO A 138 3.28 -2.94 -15.90
CA PRO A 138 3.69 -2.24 -14.69
C PRO A 138 3.05 -0.86 -14.63
N ILE A 139 2.69 -0.43 -13.42
CA ILE A 139 2.10 0.90 -13.19
C ILE A 139 3.16 1.99 -13.36
N TYR A 140 4.37 1.73 -12.88
CA TYR A 140 5.55 2.57 -13.09
C TYR A 140 6.54 1.84 -13.97
N SER A 141 7.10 2.52 -14.97
CA SER A 141 8.17 1.93 -15.76
C SER A 141 9.44 1.78 -14.91
N SER A 142 10.33 0.89 -15.35
CA SER A 142 11.65 0.75 -14.71
C SER A 142 12.44 2.06 -14.71
N GLU A 143 12.24 2.91 -15.73
CA GLU A 143 12.87 4.21 -15.83
C GLU A 143 12.32 5.20 -14.80
N ASP A 144 10.99 5.25 -14.63
CA ASP A 144 10.35 6.12 -13.62
C ASP A 144 10.86 5.79 -12.20
N ILE A 145 11.00 4.49 -11.90
CA ILE A 145 11.54 4.01 -10.63
C ILE A 145 13.00 4.42 -10.45
N ALA A 146 13.82 4.33 -11.50
CA ALA A 146 15.22 4.71 -11.44
C ALA A 146 15.43 6.23 -11.34
N GLN A 147 14.53 7.02 -11.90
CA GLN A 147 14.61 8.48 -11.88
C GLN A 147 14.01 9.09 -10.60
N ALA A 148 13.18 8.35 -9.86
CA ALA A 148 12.59 8.81 -8.61
C ALA A 148 13.66 9.14 -7.56
N GLN A 149 13.80 10.43 -7.23
CA GLN A 149 14.88 10.93 -6.37
C GLN A 149 14.88 10.24 -5.00
N CYS A 150 13.69 9.96 -4.45
CA CYS A 150 13.53 9.26 -3.19
C CYS A 150 14.06 7.81 -3.17
N LEU A 151 14.15 7.16 -4.34
CA LEU A 151 14.57 5.76 -4.50
C LEU A 151 16.02 5.63 -4.99
N LYS A 152 16.60 6.70 -5.55
CA LYS A 152 18.02 6.73 -5.96
C LYS A 152 18.96 6.40 -4.80
N ASP A 153 18.70 6.97 -3.64
CA ASP A 153 19.60 6.91 -2.48
C ASP A 153 19.74 5.49 -1.87
N ILE A 154 18.81 4.58 -2.19
CA ILE A 154 18.84 3.19 -1.69
C ILE A 154 19.39 2.20 -2.72
N GLY A 155 19.96 2.68 -3.83
CA GLY A 155 20.56 1.83 -4.86
C GLY A 155 19.56 0.91 -5.57
N LEU A 156 18.26 1.19 -5.46
CA LEU A 156 17.19 0.48 -6.18
C LEU A 156 16.89 1.10 -7.55
N GLY A 157 17.65 2.13 -7.95
CA GLY A 157 17.75 2.50 -9.36
C GLY A 157 18.31 1.31 -10.12
N TYR A 158 17.45 0.70 -10.94
CA TYR A 158 17.68 -0.52 -11.70
C TYR A 158 19.14 -0.66 -12.18
N THR A 159 19.88 -1.66 -11.66
CA THR A 159 21.00 -2.20 -12.44
C THR A 159 20.38 -2.99 -13.58
N PRO A 160 20.54 -2.59 -14.85
CA PRO A 160 20.07 -3.41 -15.96
C PRO A 160 20.63 -4.81 -15.76
N VAL A 161 19.74 -5.82 -15.84
CA VAL A 161 20.19 -7.19 -16.08
C VAL A 161 21.15 -7.06 -17.24
N ALA A 162 22.42 -7.38 -17.01
CA ALA A 162 23.43 -7.29 -18.05
C ALA A 162 22.91 -8.17 -19.19
N THR A 163 22.34 -7.53 -20.22
CA THR A 163 22.15 -8.16 -21.51
C THR A 163 23.54 -8.65 -21.85
N ALA A 164 23.73 -9.97 -21.79
CA ALA A 164 24.99 -10.58 -22.17
C ALA A 164 25.35 -9.97 -23.52
N ALA A 165 26.43 -9.19 -23.54
CA ALA A 165 26.90 -8.57 -24.76
C ALA A 165 27.04 -9.69 -25.81
N PRO A 166 26.38 -9.61 -26.97
CA PRO A 166 26.55 -10.62 -28.00
C PRO A 166 28.02 -10.57 -28.43
N GLY A 167 28.78 -11.59 -28.06
CA GLY A 167 30.17 -11.76 -28.46
C GLY A 167 31.21 -11.34 -27.42
N ARG A 168 31.25 -12.01 -26.27
CA ARG A 168 32.54 -12.32 -25.62
C ARG A 168 32.52 -13.77 -25.15
N ILE A 169 33.01 -14.64 -26.03
CA ILE A 169 33.57 -15.95 -25.67
C ILE A 169 34.67 -15.67 -24.64
N SER A 170 34.34 -15.75 -23.36
CA SER A 170 35.35 -15.85 -22.33
C SER A 170 35.85 -17.28 -22.38
N ALA A 171 37.12 -17.41 -22.74
CA ALA A 171 37.83 -18.68 -22.73
C ALA A 171 37.53 -19.41 -21.42
N ILE A 172 37.01 -20.63 -21.55
CA ILE A 172 36.92 -21.60 -20.47
C ILE A 172 38.36 -21.84 -20.04
N SER A 173 38.76 -21.24 -18.91
CA SER A 173 39.94 -21.68 -18.19
C SER A 173 39.61 -23.07 -17.67
N ALA A 174 40.23 -24.08 -18.29
CA ALA A 174 40.07 -25.47 -17.91
C ALA A 174 40.49 -25.62 -16.44
N GLN A 175 39.52 -25.96 -15.59
CA GLN A 175 39.76 -26.41 -14.23
C GLN A 175 40.56 -27.73 -14.31
N PRO A 176 41.67 -27.90 -13.57
CA PRO A 176 42.38 -29.19 -13.57
C PRO A 176 41.50 -30.24 -12.90
N ASP A 177 41.36 -31.40 -13.54
CA ASP A 177 40.61 -32.54 -13.02
C ASP A 177 41.09 -32.95 -11.62
N PRO A 178 40.18 -33.25 -10.67
CA PRO A 178 40.58 -33.85 -9.41
C PRO A 178 41.06 -35.30 -9.63
N LYS A 179 42.28 -35.57 -9.14
CA LYS A 179 42.92 -36.90 -9.10
C LYS A 179 41.96 -37.98 -8.56
N PRO A 180 41.84 -39.16 -9.20
CA PRO A 180 41.10 -40.27 -8.62
C PRO A 180 41.83 -40.80 -7.39
N PHE A 181 41.12 -40.85 -6.26
CA PHE A 181 41.56 -41.51 -5.03
C PHE A 181 41.76 -43.01 -5.30
N SER A 182 42.99 -43.51 -5.12
CA SER A 182 43.26 -44.94 -5.00
C SER A 182 42.73 -45.43 -3.67
N ALA A 183 41.64 -46.17 -3.70
CA ALA A 183 41.25 -47.03 -2.58
C ALA A 183 42.10 -48.30 -2.64
N SER A 184 43.22 -48.30 -1.93
CA SER A 184 43.83 -49.54 -1.45
C SER A 184 42.98 -50.08 -0.30
N SER A 185 42.86 -51.40 -0.21
CA SER A 185 42.84 -52.26 0.99
C SER A 185 42.04 -53.56 0.72
N PRO A 186 42.15 -54.61 1.56
CA PRO A 186 43.31 -55.51 1.67
C PRO A 186 42.91 -57.01 1.66
N ILE A 187 43.94 -57.87 1.67
CA ILE A 187 43.96 -59.34 1.87
C ILE A 187 43.63 -60.18 0.64
#